data_AF-A0A6A2XFV5-F1
#
_entry.id   AF-A0A6A2XFV5-F1
#
_cell.length_a   1.000
_cell.length_b   1.000
_cell.length_c   1.000
_cell.angle_alpha   90.00
_cell.angle_beta   90.00
_cell.angle_gamma   90.00
#
_symmetry.space_group_name_H-M   'P 1'
#
loop_
_entity.id
_entity.type
_entity.pdbx_description
1 polymer ?
#
loop_
_entity_poly.entity_id
_entity_poly.type
_entity_poly.pdbx_seq_one_letter_code
_entity_poly.pdbx_strand_id
1 'polypeptide(L)'
;MACGTPIPTVLTIHGIWPQDANDVPIPPYNAATNPCYSQAPITDPLVLETTAFTPIESNLISLWPDLKNPTKPGTGFWETEWLKHGTCSDYPNNPLDYFKSALTLRQGLTNPATGLTPGNRYMVQDVIKIIQSHTKASPEIACNRNKTGGLQLWEIRLCYARPTLSSQMITKIQNCPHRLPFKNADEKCQLNGEIALSNFGDVVLMGAQISAPLLRATPAVYDIGTRHSPCLLRL
;
A
#
# COMPACT_ATOMS: atom_id res chain seq x y z
N MET A 1 17.69 5.00 11.63
CA MET A 1 17.33 6.40 11.35
C MET A 1 16.38 6.88 12.45
N ALA A 2 16.48 8.12 12.92
CA ALA A 2 15.60 8.64 13.97
C ALA A 2 14.44 9.43 13.35
N CYS A 3 13.25 9.33 13.95
CA CYS A 3 12.11 10.17 13.57
C CYS A 3 12.34 11.60 14.03
N GLY A 4 11.82 12.57 13.27
CA GLY A 4 11.65 13.95 13.73
C GLY A 4 10.52 14.08 14.75
N THR A 5 10.41 15.26 15.35
CA THR A 5 9.36 15.58 16.33
C THR A 5 8.41 16.66 15.79
N PRO A 6 7.10 16.60 16.10
CA PRO A 6 6.43 15.61 16.97
C PRO A 6 6.23 14.26 16.28
N ILE A 7 6.21 13.19 17.06
CA ILE A 7 5.89 11.85 16.55
C ILE A 7 4.37 11.65 16.62
N PRO A 8 3.71 11.19 15.54
CA PRO A 8 2.28 10.92 15.55
C PRO A 8 1.85 9.94 16.64
N THR A 9 0.74 10.25 17.30
CA THR A 9 0.06 9.39 18.29
C THR A 9 -1.07 8.57 17.68
N VAL A 10 -1.18 8.58 16.36
CA VAL A 10 -2.07 7.75 15.56
C VAL A 10 -1.26 7.00 14.53
N LEU A 11 -1.74 5.84 14.09
CA LEU A 11 -1.20 5.16 12.92
C LEU A 11 -1.07 6.14 11.75
N THR A 12 0.00 6.04 10.98
CA THR A 12 0.22 6.83 9.75
C THR A 12 0.27 5.89 8.55
N ILE A 13 0.39 6.43 7.36
CA ILE A 13 0.62 5.65 6.14
C ILE A 13 2.12 5.74 5.84
N HIS A 14 2.71 4.60 5.50
CA HIS A 14 4.02 4.56 4.85
C HIS A 14 3.84 4.45 3.34
N GLY A 15 3.03 3.49 2.89
CA GLY A 15 2.69 3.35 1.48
C GLY A 15 1.69 2.25 1.17
N ILE A 16 1.23 2.23 -0.08
CA ILE A 16 0.47 1.13 -0.69
C ILE A 16 1.37 0.46 -1.74
N TRP A 17 1.78 -0.77 -1.50
CA TRP A 17 2.83 -1.43 -2.27
C TRP A 17 2.27 -2.64 -3.04
N PRO A 18 2.28 -2.58 -4.37
CA PRO A 18 2.12 -3.74 -5.23
C PRO A 18 3.00 -4.95 -4.95
N GLN A 19 2.42 -6.15 -4.96
CA GLN A 19 3.11 -7.44 -4.85
C GLN A 19 2.39 -8.50 -5.67
N ASP A 20 3.03 -9.54 -6.18
CA ASP A 20 2.31 -10.59 -6.92
C ASP A 20 1.54 -11.57 -6.01
N ALA A 21 0.93 -12.61 -6.60
CA ALA A 21 0.23 -13.66 -5.84
C ALA A 21 1.17 -14.51 -4.96
N ASN A 22 2.48 -14.29 -5.04
CA ASN A 22 3.53 -14.93 -4.26
C ASN A 22 4.22 -13.95 -3.28
N ASP A 23 3.58 -12.81 -3.00
CA ASP A 23 4.09 -11.73 -2.15
C ASP A 23 5.45 -11.18 -2.64
N VAL A 24 5.71 -11.27 -3.96
CA VAL A 24 6.91 -10.69 -4.57
C VAL A 24 6.62 -9.23 -4.90
N PRO A 25 7.37 -8.26 -4.36
CA PRO A 25 7.16 -6.85 -4.66
C PRO A 25 7.26 -6.57 -6.16
N ILE A 26 6.33 -5.79 -6.69
CA ILE A 26 6.39 -5.33 -8.08
C ILE A 26 7.42 -4.20 -8.19
N PRO A 27 8.42 -4.30 -9.09
CA PRO A 27 9.41 -3.25 -9.26
C PRO A 27 8.77 -1.97 -9.84
N PRO A 28 9.42 -0.80 -9.69
CA PRO A 28 8.94 0.45 -10.27
C PRO A 28 8.87 0.37 -11.80
N TYR A 29 8.05 1.23 -12.40
CA TYR A 29 7.94 1.32 -13.85
C TYR A 29 9.30 1.63 -14.49
N ASN A 30 9.64 0.87 -15.52
CA ASN A 30 10.78 1.15 -16.37
C ASN A 30 10.42 0.76 -17.81
N ALA A 31 10.48 1.71 -18.74
CA ALA A 31 10.08 1.46 -20.13
C ALA A 31 10.85 0.33 -20.83
N ALA A 32 12.10 0.06 -20.41
CA ALA A 32 12.96 -0.96 -21.00
C ALA A 32 12.87 -2.32 -20.28
N THR A 33 12.84 -2.30 -18.94
CA THR A 33 13.00 -3.53 -18.13
C THR A 33 11.75 -3.95 -17.38
N ASN A 34 10.79 -3.05 -17.15
CA ASN A 34 9.53 -3.33 -16.46
C ASN A 34 8.40 -2.39 -16.91
N PRO A 35 7.93 -2.49 -18.16
CA PRO A 35 6.82 -1.68 -18.65
C PRO A 35 5.48 -2.28 -18.21
N CYS A 36 5.17 -2.23 -16.92
CA CYS A 36 3.94 -2.83 -16.34
C CYS A 36 2.64 -2.36 -17.03
N TYR A 37 2.67 -1.23 -17.73
CA TYR A 37 1.61 -0.72 -18.60
C TYR A 37 2.17 -0.28 -19.95
N SER A 38 1.32 -0.29 -20.99
CA SER A 38 1.70 0.20 -22.32
C SER A 38 1.88 1.71 -22.40
N GLN A 39 1.21 2.45 -21.51
CA GLN A 39 1.36 3.89 -21.36
C GLN A 39 2.27 4.19 -20.17
N ALA A 40 3.16 5.17 -20.34
CA ALA A 40 3.99 5.64 -19.24
C ALA A 40 3.13 6.29 -18.15
N PRO A 41 3.36 5.96 -16.87
CA PRO A 41 2.66 6.56 -15.76
C PRO A 41 3.05 8.03 -15.59
N ILE A 42 2.24 8.78 -14.84
CA ILE A 42 2.54 10.19 -14.52
C ILE A 42 3.75 10.22 -13.58
N THR A 43 4.85 10.87 -13.96
CA THR A 43 6.04 11.03 -13.09
C THR A 43 6.53 12.46 -12.98
N ASP A 44 5.89 13.41 -13.68
CA ASP A 44 6.25 14.82 -13.61
C ASP A 44 5.89 15.39 -12.23
N PRO A 45 6.86 15.96 -11.48
CA PRO A 45 6.62 16.45 -10.12
C PRO A 45 5.57 17.56 -10.04
N LEU A 46 5.50 18.46 -11.03
CA LEU A 46 4.51 19.53 -11.05
C LEU A 46 3.10 18.99 -11.30
N VAL A 47 2.97 18.00 -12.18
CA VAL A 47 1.70 17.30 -12.40
C VAL A 47 1.28 16.55 -11.14
N LEU A 48 2.19 15.85 -10.46
CA LEU A 48 1.90 15.16 -9.20
C LEU A 48 1.44 16.13 -8.12
N GLU A 49 2.16 17.24 -7.93
CA GLU A 49 1.80 18.29 -6.98
C GLU A 49 0.39 18.80 -7.22
N THR A 50 0.11 19.27 -8.44
CA THR A 50 -1.16 19.93 -8.77
C THR A 50 -2.35 18.99 -8.84
N THR A 51 -2.16 17.74 -9.26
CA THR A 51 -3.26 16.80 -9.52
C THR A 51 -3.46 15.74 -8.45
N ALA A 52 -2.42 15.40 -7.69
CA ALA A 52 -2.46 14.33 -6.70
C ALA A 52 -2.29 14.82 -5.26
N PHE A 53 -1.41 15.82 -5.02
CA PHE A 53 -1.09 16.25 -3.65
C PHE A 53 -1.96 17.41 -3.18
N THR A 54 -1.91 18.56 -3.88
CA THR A 54 -2.66 19.77 -3.51
C THR A 54 -4.15 19.51 -3.23
N PRO A 55 -4.88 18.68 -4.02
CA PRO A 55 -6.30 18.44 -3.78
C PRO A 55 -6.64 17.76 -2.43
N ILE A 56 -5.68 17.07 -1.81
CA ILE A 56 -5.86 16.26 -0.60
C ILE A 56 -4.74 16.49 0.42
N GLU A 57 -4.02 17.61 0.32
CA GLU A 57 -2.79 17.88 1.06
C GLU A 57 -3.00 17.81 2.58
N SER A 58 -4.10 18.38 3.09
CA SER A 58 -4.42 18.35 4.52
C SER A 58 -4.57 16.92 5.07
N ASN A 59 -5.14 16.02 4.28
CA ASN A 59 -5.24 14.60 4.64
C ASN A 59 -3.89 13.90 4.56
N LEU A 60 -3.07 14.21 3.56
CA LEU A 60 -1.73 13.65 3.41
C LEU A 60 -0.79 14.10 4.55
N ILE A 61 -0.81 15.39 4.92
CA ILE A 61 -0.04 15.90 6.08
C ILE A 61 -0.46 15.19 7.36
N SER A 62 -1.77 14.96 7.56
CA SER A 62 -2.27 14.35 8.81
C SER A 62 -2.05 12.84 8.87
N LEU A 63 -2.18 12.12 7.76
CA LEU A 63 -2.26 10.66 7.75
C LEU A 63 -1.10 9.99 7.04
N TRP A 64 -0.34 10.71 6.23
CA TRP A 64 0.85 10.23 5.51
C TRP A 64 2.06 11.19 5.70
N PRO A 65 2.41 11.60 6.94
CA PRO A 65 3.52 12.52 7.15
C PRO A 65 4.87 11.88 6.81
N ASP A 66 5.86 12.69 6.40
CA ASP A 66 7.26 12.27 6.42
C ASP A 66 7.78 12.28 7.87
N LEU A 67 7.90 11.12 8.47
CA LEU A 67 8.37 10.98 9.86
C LEU A 67 9.82 11.43 10.06
N LYS A 68 10.62 11.62 9.01
CA LYS A 68 11.97 12.21 9.12
C LYS A 68 11.91 13.71 9.31
N ASN A 69 10.87 14.36 8.76
CA ASN A 69 10.69 15.81 8.82
C ASN A 69 9.20 16.19 8.98
N PRO A 70 8.60 15.87 10.15
CA PRO A 70 7.15 15.97 10.35
C PRO A 70 6.63 17.42 10.42
N THR A 71 7.51 18.42 10.40
CA THR A 71 7.15 19.85 10.41
C THR A 71 6.98 20.45 9.01
N LYS A 72 7.28 19.68 7.96
CA LYS A 72 7.11 20.10 6.55
C LYS A 72 6.11 19.19 5.83
N PRO A 73 5.48 19.66 4.74
CA PRO A 73 4.75 18.79 3.83
C PRO A 73 5.65 17.63 3.37
N GLY A 74 5.05 16.44 3.28
CA GLY A 74 5.73 15.20 2.92
C GLY A 74 5.92 15.02 1.42
N THR A 75 5.86 16.07 0.59
CA THR A 75 5.84 15.99 -0.88
C THR A 75 6.92 15.07 -1.45
N GLY A 76 8.17 15.23 -1.01
CA GLY A 76 9.26 14.36 -1.49
C GLY A 76 9.11 12.89 -1.06
N PHE A 77 8.49 12.65 0.09
CA PHE A 77 8.16 11.29 0.53
C PHE A 77 7.02 10.71 -0.31
N TRP A 78 5.94 11.47 -0.54
CA TRP A 78 4.82 11.05 -1.38
C TRP A 78 5.26 10.76 -2.83
N GLU A 79 6.09 11.63 -3.40
CA GLU A 79 6.69 11.42 -4.72
C GLU A 79 7.53 10.14 -4.76
N THR A 80 8.37 9.91 -3.73
CA THR A 80 9.18 8.69 -3.64
C THR A 80 8.32 7.42 -3.60
N GLU A 81 7.25 7.42 -2.78
CA GLU A 81 6.32 6.29 -2.69
C GLU A 81 5.59 6.05 -4.00
N TRP A 82 5.15 7.12 -4.67
CA TRP A 82 4.52 7.02 -5.98
C TRP A 82 5.48 6.46 -7.04
N LEU A 83 6.69 7.01 -7.15
CA LEU A 83 7.67 6.58 -8.16
C LEU A 83 8.09 5.12 -7.97
N LYS A 84 8.26 4.68 -6.71
CA LYS A 84 8.67 3.31 -6.39
C LYS A 84 7.55 2.29 -6.51
N HIS A 85 6.33 2.65 -6.11
CA HIS A 85 5.25 1.70 -5.91
C HIS A 85 4.00 2.05 -6.72
N GLY A 86 3.63 3.32 -6.77
CA GLY A 86 2.45 3.80 -7.49
C GLY A 86 2.52 3.66 -9.02
N THR A 87 3.69 3.84 -9.62
CA THR A 87 3.87 3.80 -11.09
C THR A 87 3.55 2.45 -11.73
N CYS A 88 3.67 1.36 -10.98
CA CYS A 88 3.20 0.02 -11.38
C CYS A 88 2.01 -0.48 -10.57
N SER A 89 1.34 0.40 -9.83
CA SER A 89 0.10 0.07 -9.13
C SER A 89 -1.10 0.04 -10.08
N ASP A 90 -2.29 -0.30 -9.57
CA ASP A 90 -3.56 -0.30 -10.33
C ASP A 90 -4.02 1.11 -10.78
N TYR A 91 -3.21 2.13 -10.50
CA TYR A 91 -3.47 3.53 -10.75
C TYR A 91 -2.50 4.19 -11.72
N PRO A 92 -2.00 3.53 -12.78
CA PRO A 92 -0.82 4.03 -13.51
C PRO A 92 -0.93 5.47 -14.01
N ASN A 93 -2.14 5.90 -14.36
CA ASN A 93 -2.42 7.25 -14.85
C ASN A 93 -3.29 8.08 -13.89
N ASN A 94 -3.48 7.63 -12.64
CA ASN A 94 -4.35 8.26 -11.66
C ASN A 94 -3.72 8.29 -10.26
N PRO A 95 -2.64 9.07 -10.07
CA PRO A 95 -1.97 9.20 -8.79
C PRO A 95 -2.91 9.69 -7.67
N LEU A 96 -3.89 10.53 -7.98
CA LEU A 96 -4.87 10.99 -6.99
C LEU A 96 -5.62 9.82 -6.33
N ASP A 97 -6.06 8.83 -7.11
CA ASP A 97 -6.78 7.68 -6.57
C ASP A 97 -5.87 6.69 -5.84
N TYR A 98 -4.58 6.62 -6.20
CA TYR A 98 -3.56 5.93 -5.41
C TYR A 98 -3.51 6.52 -3.98
N PHE A 99 -3.36 7.84 -3.85
CA PHE A 99 -3.28 8.49 -2.55
C PHE A 99 -4.61 8.43 -1.78
N LYS A 100 -5.75 8.66 -2.45
CA LYS A 100 -7.08 8.54 -1.82
C LYS A 100 -7.38 7.13 -1.31
N SER A 101 -6.92 6.11 -2.01
CA SER A 101 -7.08 4.72 -1.58
C SER A 101 -6.34 4.43 -0.30
N ALA A 102 -5.08 4.89 -0.20
CA ALA A 102 -4.31 4.75 1.03
C ALA A 102 -4.95 5.52 2.20
N LEU A 103 -5.42 6.75 1.96
CA LEU A 103 -6.13 7.56 2.94
C LEU A 103 -7.42 6.89 3.42
N THR A 104 -8.22 6.35 2.50
CA THR A 104 -9.49 5.67 2.80
C THR A 104 -9.25 4.43 3.66
N LEU A 105 -8.29 3.59 3.27
CA LEU A 105 -7.90 2.42 4.04
C LEU A 105 -7.41 2.80 5.44
N ARG A 106 -6.58 3.85 5.54
CA ARG A 106 -6.09 4.33 6.83
C ARG A 106 -7.22 4.87 7.71
N GLN A 107 -8.15 5.64 7.17
CA GLN A 107 -9.29 6.19 7.92
C GLN A 107 -10.19 5.07 8.49
N GLY A 108 -10.31 3.94 7.77
CA GLY A 108 -10.97 2.73 8.27
C GLY A 108 -10.28 2.04 9.46
N LEU A 109 -9.03 2.42 9.78
CA LEU A 109 -8.21 1.86 10.85
C LEU A 109 -8.00 2.83 12.03
N THR A 110 -8.90 3.79 12.24
CA THR A 110 -8.72 4.87 13.23
C THR A 110 -8.72 4.38 14.68
N ASN A 111 -7.92 5.02 15.53
CA ASN A 111 -7.94 4.87 16.99
C ASN A 111 -9.01 5.85 17.54
N PRO A 112 -9.88 5.50 18.51
CA PRO A 112 -9.76 4.45 19.51
C PRO A 112 -10.24 3.05 19.10
N ALA A 113 -10.69 2.84 17.85
CA ALA A 113 -11.29 1.57 17.47
C ALA A 113 -10.33 0.39 17.71
N THR A 114 -9.06 0.51 17.36
CA THR A 114 -8.09 -0.58 17.58
C THR A 114 -7.79 -0.86 19.07
N GLY A 115 -8.07 0.04 20.02
CA GLY A 115 -7.71 -0.20 21.43
C GLY A 115 -6.20 -0.36 21.69
N LEU A 116 -5.37 0.02 20.71
CA LEU A 116 -3.92 0.08 20.84
C LEU A 116 -3.54 1.47 21.37
N THR A 117 -2.81 1.53 22.47
CA THR A 117 -2.44 2.81 23.10
C THR A 117 -0.93 2.99 23.06
N PRO A 118 -0.41 4.09 22.49
CA PRO A 118 1.00 4.41 22.56
C PRO A 118 1.51 4.47 24.00
N GLY A 119 2.75 4.02 24.22
CA GLY A 119 3.37 3.89 25.53
C GLY A 119 3.12 2.54 26.23
N ASN A 120 2.12 1.77 25.80
CA ASN A 120 1.85 0.45 26.34
C ASN A 120 2.66 -0.65 25.65
N ARG A 121 2.61 -1.86 26.22
CA ARG A 121 3.19 -3.07 25.66
C ARG A 121 2.10 -4.12 25.45
N TYR A 122 2.25 -4.91 24.39
CA TYR A 122 1.26 -5.89 23.96
C TYR A 122 1.96 -7.16 23.48
N MET A 123 1.32 -8.32 23.66
CA MET A 123 1.76 -9.51 22.94
C MET A 123 1.45 -9.36 21.45
N VAL A 124 2.35 -9.82 20.58
CA VAL A 124 2.16 -9.75 19.12
C VAL A 124 0.84 -10.40 18.69
N GLN A 125 0.51 -11.56 19.26
CA GLN A 125 -0.76 -12.25 19.00
C GLN A 125 -1.99 -11.40 19.33
N ASP A 126 -1.93 -10.53 20.33
CA ASP A 126 -3.08 -9.73 20.73
C ASP A 126 -3.23 -8.51 19.81
N VAL A 127 -2.13 -7.90 19.38
CA VAL A 127 -2.13 -6.90 18.30
C VAL A 127 -2.77 -7.48 17.04
N ILE A 128 -2.40 -8.70 16.64
CA ILE A 128 -2.99 -9.40 15.48
C ILE A 128 -4.50 -9.58 15.66
N LYS A 129 -4.96 -10.14 16.79
CA LYS A 129 -6.39 -10.35 17.06
C LYS A 129 -7.18 -9.05 17.06
N ILE A 130 -6.61 -8.01 17.67
CA ILE A 130 -7.18 -6.67 17.71
C ILE A 130 -7.38 -6.12 16.31
N ILE A 131 -6.35 -6.13 15.47
CA ILE A 131 -6.47 -5.60 14.11
C ILE A 131 -7.42 -6.48 13.28
N GLN A 132 -7.34 -7.79 13.42
CA GLN A 132 -8.21 -8.74 12.71
C GLN A 132 -9.69 -8.57 13.09
N SER A 133 -10.02 -8.20 14.34
CA SER A 133 -11.41 -7.98 14.74
C SER A 133 -12.03 -6.77 14.02
N HIS A 134 -11.21 -5.78 13.64
CA HIS A 134 -11.60 -4.59 12.90
C HIS A 134 -11.63 -4.80 11.40
N THR A 135 -10.57 -5.40 10.84
CA THR A 135 -10.40 -5.51 9.39
C THR A 135 -11.02 -6.77 8.80
N LYS A 136 -11.34 -7.76 9.64
CA LYS A 136 -11.72 -9.13 9.24
C LYS A 136 -10.62 -9.87 8.46
N ALA A 137 -9.41 -9.33 8.44
CA ALA A 137 -8.24 -9.87 7.77
C ALA A 137 -7.05 -9.94 8.74
N SER A 138 -6.22 -10.97 8.60
CA SER A 138 -5.00 -11.09 9.40
C SER A 138 -3.96 -10.08 8.91
N PRO A 139 -3.44 -9.18 9.76
CA PRO A 139 -2.26 -8.38 9.43
C PRO A 139 -0.98 -9.22 9.50
N GLU A 140 0.09 -8.68 8.93
CA GLU A 140 1.46 -9.02 9.30
C GLU A 140 2.03 -7.92 10.20
N ILE A 141 2.82 -8.32 11.19
CA ILE A 141 3.40 -7.41 12.18
C ILE A 141 4.91 -7.38 11.98
N ALA A 142 5.44 -6.20 11.63
CA ALA A 142 6.87 -5.97 11.55
C ALA A 142 7.35 -5.22 12.80
N CYS A 143 8.53 -5.58 13.29
CA CYS A 143 9.08 -5.04 14.52
C CYS A 143 10.55 -4.67 14.35
N ASN A 144 10.98 -3.66 15.10
CA ASN A 144 12.37 -3.26 15.16
C ASN A 144 12.81 -3.07 16.62
N ARG A 145 14.10 -2.79 16.81
CA ARG A 145 14.63 -2.42 18.13
C ARG A 145 14.76 -0.90 18.20
N ASN A 146 14.30 -0.32 19.30
CA ASN A 146 14.50 1.09 19.60
C ASN A 146 15.96 1.37 19.99
N LYS A 147 16.29 2.63 20.30
CA LYS A 147 17.66 3.05 20.67
C LYS A 147 18.22 2.33 21.91
N THR A 148 17.36 1.85 22.81
CA THR A 148 17.77 1.11 24.03
C THR A 148 17.77 -0.41 23.81
N GLY A 149 17.56 -0.88 22.58
CA GLY A 149 17.51 -2.31 22.24
C GLY A 149 16.16 -2.98 22.52
N GLY A 150 15.18 -2.25 23.08
CA GLY A 150 13.84 -2.74 23.33
C GLY A 150 13.07 -3.00 22.04
N LEU A 151 12.39 -4.14 21.98
CA LEU A 151 11.56 -4.52 20.84
C LEU A 151 10.28 -3.68 20.81
N GLN A 152 9.93 -3.15 19.63
CA GLN A 152 8.75 -2.33 19.42
C GLN A 152 8.07 -2.65 18.09
N LEU A 153 6.78 -2.32 18.01
CA LEU A 153 6.04 -2.29 16.75
C LEU A 153 6.72 -1.32 15.79
N TRP A 154 6.97 -1.79 14.56
CA TRP A 154 7.53 -0.96 13.50
C TRP A 154 6.51 -0.69 12.41
N GLU A 155 5.86 -1.73 11.88
CA GLU A 155 4.82 -1.58 10.86
C GLU A 155 3.68 -2.58 11.09
N ILE A 156 2.46 -2.16 10.74
CA ILE A 156 1.32 -3.06 10.55
C ILE A 156 1.07 -3.16 9.06
N ARG A 157 1.13 -4.39 8.54
CA ARG A 157 0.98 -4.67 7.11
C ARG A 157 -0.36 -5.34 6.85
N LEU A 158 -1.15 -4.76 5.97
CA LEU A 158 -2.49 -5.25 5.63
C LEU A 158 -2.64 -5.46 4.14
N CYS A 159 -3.28 -6.55 3.74
CA CYS A 159 -3.57 -6.79 2.33
C CYS A 159 -4.93 -6.27 1.89
N TYR A 160 -5.02 -5.88 0.62
CA TYR A 160 -6.25 -5.38 0.03
C TYR A 160 -6.62 -6.09 -1.25
N ALA A 161 -7.92 -6.16 -1.50
CA ALA A 161 -8.44 -6.65 -2.78
C ALA A 161 -8.18 -5.59 -3.85
N ARG A 162 -7.85 -6.05 -5.05
CA ARG A 162 -7.72 -5.19 -6.23
C ARG A 162 -8.99 -4.36 -6.43
N PRO A 163 -8.89 -3.05 -6.73
CA PRO A 163 -10.06 -2.24 -7.08
C PRO A 163 -10.75 -2.82 -8.32
N THR A 164 -12.07 -2.75 -8.37
CA THR A 164 -12.86 -3.19 -9.53
C THR A 164 -13.09 -2.02 -10.47
N LEU A 165 -13.46 -2.29 -11.73
CA LEU A 165 -13.83 -1.21 -12.67
C LEU A 165 -15.00 -0.34 -12.15
N SER A 166 -15.85 -0.91 -11.30
CA SER A 166 -16.97 -0.20 -10.66
C SER A 166 -16.57 0.61 -9.42
N SER A 167 -15.43 0.30 -8.81
CA SER A 167 -14.91 1.00 -7.63
C SER A 167 -13.44 1.33 -7.90
N GLN A 168 -13.22 2.54 -8.40
CA GLN A 168 -11.89 3.02 -8.77
C GLN A 168 -10.93 3.07 -7.56
N MET A 169 -11.42 3.05 -6.32
CA MET A 169 -10.59 3.11 -5.11
C MET A 169 -10.53 1.76 -4.39
N ILE A 170 -9.41 1.52 -3.69
CA ILE A 170 -9.31 0.37 -2.79
C ILE A 170 -10.15 0.65 -1.53
N THR A 171 -11.12 -0.23 -1.28
CA THR A 171 -12.03 -0.12 -0.12
C THR A 171 -12.10 -1.40 0.71
N LYS A 172 -11.51 -2.50 0.23
CA LYS A 172 -11.64 -3.83 0.85
C LYS A 172 -10.29 -4.39 1.28
N ILE A 173 -10.14 -4.57 2.59
CA ILE A 173 -9.03 -5.32 3.18
C ILE A 173 -9.32 -6.83 3.04
N GLN A 174 -8.30 -7.64 2.80
CA GLN A 174 -8.36 -9.10 2.71
C GLN A 174 -7.13 -9.75 3.34
N ASN A 175 -7.18 -11.06 3.53
CA ASN A 175 -5.99 -11.81 3.93
C ASN A 175 -4.94 -11.79 2.81
N CYS A 176 -3.67 -11.71 3.18
CA CYS A 176 -2.56 -11.82 2.22
C CYS A 176 -2.52 -13.22 1.57
N PRO A 177 -2.12 -13.34 0.28
CA PRO A 177 -2.11 -14.59 -0.49
C PRO A 177 -1.33 -15.70 0.20
N HIS A 178 -0.12 -15.41 0.66
CA HIS A 178 0.51 -16.23 1.67
C HIS A 178 0.32 -15.49 2.99
N ARG A 179 -0.16 -16.22 4.00
CA ARG A 179 0.30 -15.87 5.33
C ARG A 179 1.77 -16.16 5.23
N LEU A 180 2.63 -15.14 5.13
CA LEU A 180 4.03 -15.37 5.44
C LEU A 180 3.97 -16.23 6.70
N PRO A 181 4.52 -17.46 6.70
CA PRO A 181 4.84 -18.06 7.97
C PRO A 181 5.63 -16.97 8.70
N PHE A 182 5.69 -17.00 10.02
CA PHE A 182 6.75 -16.26 10.70
C PHE A 182 8.10 -16.86 10.21
N LYS A 183 8.47 -16.63 8.96
CA LYS A 183 9.72 -16.97 8.32
C LYS A 183 10.61 -15.90 8.88
N ASN A 184 11.23 -16.25 10.00
CA ASN A 184 12.58 -15.96 10.48
C ASN A 184 13.49 -15.08 9.57
N ALA A 185 12.99 -14.01 8.97
CA ALA A 185 13.74 -13.02 8.23
C ALA A 185 13.96 -11.76 9.08
N ASP A 186 13.31 -11.69 10.23
CA ASP A 186 13.76 -10.92 11.37
C ASP A 186 13.43 -11.75 12.62
N GLU A 187 14.45 -12.19 13.35
CA GLU A 187 14.37 -12.82 14.68
C GLU A 187 13.69 -11.91 15.74
N LYS A 188 13.01 -10.84 15.32
CA LYS A 188 12.59 -9.72 16.14
C LYS A 188 11.16 -9.86 16.65
N CYS A 189 10.19 -10.32 15.86
CA CYS A 189 8.81 -10.43 16.35
C CYS A 189 8.29 -11.87 16.45
N GLN A 190 8.24 -12.35 17.69
CA GLN A 190 7.70 -13.66 18.02
C GLN A 190 6.21 -13.54 18.33
N LEU A 191 5.38 -14.48 17.85
CA LEU A 191 3.92 -14.46 18.08
C LEU A 191 3.55 -14.35 19.57
N ASN A 192 4.30 -15.03 20.42
CA ASN A 192 4.14 -15.01 21.88
C ASN A 192 5.05 -13.96 22.57
N GLY A 193 5.78 -13.17 21.79
CA GLY A 193 6.65 -12.10 22.28
C GLY A 193 5.87 -10.84 22.60
N GLU A 194 6.42 -10.02 23.49
CA GLU A 194 5.85 -8.74 23.89
C GLU A 194 6.60 -7.58 23.22
N ILE A 195 5.86 -6.65 22.64
CA ILE A 195 6.38 -5.46 21.96
C ILE A 195 5.86 -4.18 22.58
N ALA A 196 6.72 -3.16 22.63
CA ALA A 196 6.28 -1.81 22.95
C ALA A 196 5.56 -1.17 21.75
N LEU A 197 4.50 -0.44 22.03
CA LEU A 197 3.91 0.52 21.09
C LEU A 197 4.45 1.90 21.46
N SER A 198 5.76 2.09 21.29
CA SER A 198 6.45 3.31 21.74
C SER A 198 5.83 4.57 21.15
N ASN A 199 5.44 4.49 19.88
CA ASN A 199 4.59 5.41 19.12
C ASN A 199 3.98 4.60 17.97
N PHE A 200 3.03 5.16 17.23
CA PHE A 200 2.58 4.50 16.02
C PHE A 200 3.54 4.77 14.87
N GLY A 201 4.27 3.72 14.48
CA GLY A 201 4.86 3.62 13.17
C GLY A 201 3.81 3.08 12.20
N ASP A 202 3.55 3.84 11.14
CA ASP A 202 3.41 3.35 9.78
C ASP A 202 2.56 2.09 9.56
N VAL A 203 1.35 2.29 9.04
CA VAL A 203 0.58 1.28 8.31
C VAL A 203 1.15 1.20 6.91
N VAL A 204 1.57 0.00 6.56
CA VAL A 204 1.91 -0.38 5.20
C VAL A 204 0.74 -1.17 4.65
N LEU A 205 0.27 -0.80 3.48
CA LEU A 205 -0.81 -1.52 2.81
C LEU A 205 -0.17 -2.34 1.69
N MET A 206 -0.17 -3.64 1.85
CA MET A 206 0.52 -4.63 1.01
C MET A 206 -0.47 -5.23 0.00
N GLY A 207 -0.42 -4.84 -1.27
CA GLY A 207 -1.39 -5.28 -2.26
C GLY A 207 -0.98 -6.55 -3.01
N ALA A 208 -1.94 -7.43 -3.33
CA ALA A 208 -1.74 -8.49 -4.31
C ALA A 208 -2.14 -7.99 -5.72
N GLN A 209 -1.16 -7.59 -6.50
CA GLN A 209 -1.16 -7.32 -7.93
C GLN A 209 -0.70 -8.52 -8.75
N ILE A 210 -1.66 -9.22 -9.33
CA ILE A 210 -1.38 -10.19 -10.39
C ILE A 210 -0.97 -9.40 -11.65
N SER A 211 0.31 -9.44 -11.98
CA SER A 211 0.77 -9.23 -13.34
C SER A 211 0.57 -10.53 -14.11
N ALA A 212 -0.36 -10.52 -15.06
CA ALA A 212 -0.32 -11.46 -16.16
C ALA A 212 -0.91 -10.79 -17.41
N PRO A 213 -0.21 -10.93 -18.54
CA PRO A 213 0.95 -10.17 -18.96
C PRO A 213 0.53 -8.91 -19.74
N LEU A 214 1.48 -8.02 -20.03
CA LEU A 214 1.44 -7.27 -21.28
C LEU A 214 1.14 -8.22 -22.46
N LEU A 215 0.37 -7.75 -23.46
CA LEU A 215 -0.01 -8.33 -24.78
C LEU A 215 -1.52 -8.68 -24.83
N ARG A 216 -2.39 -8.09 -25.66
CA ARG A 216 -2.25 -7.37 -26.94
C ARG A 216 -3.31 -6.26 -27.00
N ALA A 217 -2.93 -5.03 -27.28
CA ALA A 217 -3.80 -4.21 -28.11
C ALA A 217 -3.65 -4.76 -29.53
N THR A 218 -4.54 -5.66 -29.94
CA THR A 218 -4.83 -5.76 -31.38
C THR A 218 -5.31 -4.38 -31.81
N PRO A 219 -4.78 -3.79 -32.89
CA PRO A 219 -5.36 -2.56 -33.39
C PRO A 219 -6.82 -2.86 -33.73
N ALA A 220 -7.72 -2.10 -33.12
CA ALA A 220 -9.09 -2.03 -33.58
C ALA A 220 -9.04 -1.50 -35.01
N VAL A 221 -9.00 -2.41 -35.98
CA VAL A 221 -9.39 -2.09 -37.34
C VAL A 221 -10.87 -1.80 -37.25
N TYR A 222 -11.22 -0.54 -37.42
CA TYR A 222 -12.55 -0.12 -37.83
C TYR A 222 -12.92 -0.93 -39.07
N ASP A 223 -13.83 -1.89 -38.94
CA ASP A 223 -14.53 -2.45 -40.09
C ASP A 223 -16.01 -2.10 -39.97
N ILE A 224 -16.41 -1.22 -40.88
CA ILE A 224 -17.76 -0.72 -41.04
C ILE A 224 -18.50 -1.78 -41.86
N GLY A 225 -19.27 -2.63 -41.18
CA GLY A 225 -20.44 -3.28 -41.74
C GLY A 225 -20.19 -4.42 -42.73
N THR A 226 -20.66 -5.62 -42.37
CA THR A 226 -21.90 -6.18 -42.96
C THR A 226 -22.20 -7.54 -42.31
N ARG A 227 -23.50 -7.84 -42.20
CA ARG A 227 -24.07 -9.05 -41.59
C ARG A 227 -23.61 -10.32 -42.32
N HIS A 228 -23.41 -11.41 -41.59
CA HIS A 228 -24.01 -12.76 -41.73
C HIS A 228 -23.09 -13.82 -41.06
N SER A 229 -23.65 -14.67 -40.21
CA SER A 229 -23.09 -15.99 -39.84
C SER A 229 -23.62 -17.07 -40.83
N PRO A 230 -23.23 -18.37 -40.79
CA PRO A 230 -22.22 -19.07 -39.98
C PRO A 230 -21.33 -20.07 -40.80
N CYS A 231 -20.47 -20.82 -40.07
CA CYS A 231 -19.90 -22.16 -40.38
C CYS A 231 -18.48 -22.34 -41.01
N LEU A 232 -17.76 -23.28 -40.36
CA LEU A 232 -16.85 -24.33 -40.87
C LEU A 232 -15.39 -24.02 -41.30
N LEU A 233 -14.46 -24.56 -40.48
CA LEU A 233 -13.36 -25.50 -40.76
C LEU A 233 -12.32 -25.31 -41.90
N ARG A 234 -11.05 -25.55 -41.52
CA ARG A 234 -9.88 -26.07 -42.30
C ARG A 234 -9.31 -25.12 -43.36
N LEU A 235 -7.99 -24.95 -43.55
CA LEU A 235 -6.80 -25.80 -43.30
C LEU A 235 -5.78 -25.11 -42.40
#